data_AF-A0AB33BCK9-F1
#
_entry.id   AF-A0AB33BCK9-F1
#
_cell.length_a   1.000
_cell.length_b   1.000
_cell.length_c   1.000
_cell.angle_alpha   90.00
_cell.angle_beta   90.00
_cell.angle_gamma   90.00
#
_symmetry.space_group_name_H-M   'P 1'
#
loop_
_entity.id
_entity.type
_entity.pdbx_description
1 polymer ?
#
loop_
_entity_poly.entity_id
_entity_poly.type
_entity_poly.pdbx_seq_one_letter_code
_entity_poly.pdbx_strand_id
1 'polypeptide(L)'
;MDTEMIVKGNFPNEKDRATIERSSVIASSFYLQWEENSTYQIQFVILDYGTEAYNLLTPSSIITFQGQQFLVNSAVEDHLIGRANKTVVATHIFNECQWFRQKEVKNGVLTYTPQSIMDFVFKDNPYNFTWEVVGDFQGQQIENLGNMSGQDALSKIVEIWPDAIIFPTNKTIRIYQHDKFVQSHGNRLGHMYNSSEVKLTYDVSAVTNQVYCIGKAKDKPDGADDNTPTEYYFPPFLYTDNASVEKWTHGIPREIAAISDDRFTDAESMKHYVITQLVTDPPLTIEITTTSNQSPIPGDKVHLDIHENGLSTDVEVVSYTWYPWDKNTPNKVTLNSVAKTIFDYNNSIRNKLYADLAKRNQLIIDSLAAKIKDQNVSVDPSKKKSNESTPNWQPGNIFVDTSSNNGDISVNQFKDYLNQGVKGIICKLTEGTGYTNPLFGSHKENAINAGLKFIGTYHLFHGDPVNEANHFLKNLQANNVDTNVLVIADIENTSNSTLTTNKAELTNQLKQFYDVLIAAGYTNTCDYASSSWFTSSFDSQGKYRWIANYSNAKPANADAWQFTDNWNGLKIDASYSYNEIFV
;
A
#
# COMPACT_ATOMS: atom_id res chain seq x y z
N MET A 1 -29.76 -8.74 20.01
CA MET A 1 -29.07 -7.56 20.56
C MET A 1 -30.12 -6.53 20.87
N ASP A 2 -30.06 -5.93 22.05
CA ASP A 2 -31.02 -4.91 22.48
C ASP A 2 -30.95 -3.71 21.53
N THR A 3 -32.03 -3.46 20.80
CA THR A 3 -32.17 -2.29 19.91
C THR A 3 -32.79 -1.11 20.65
N GLU A 4 -33.05 -1.26 21.94
CA GLU A 4 -33.64 -0.24 22.78
C GLU A 4 -32.65 0.90 23.03
N MET A 5 -33.15 2.13 22.97
CA MET A 5 -32.40 3.33 23.31
C MET A 5 -33.07 3.96 24.54
N ILE A 6 -32.30 4.18 25.59
CA ILE A 6 -32.81 4.67 26.87
C ILE A 6 -32.15 6.00 27.18
N VAL A 7 -32.92 7.04 27.49
CA VAL A 7 -32.40 8.30 28.02
C VAL A 7 -32.56 8.33 29.53
N LYS A 8 -31.52 8.79 30.22
CA LYS A 8 -31.54 9.21 31.61
C LYS A 8 -31.29 10.72 31.67
N GLY A 9 -32.23 11.46 32.24
CA GLY A 9 -32.09 12.91 32.40
C GLY A 9 -30.99 13.29 33.40
N ASN A 10 -30.62 14.57 33.41
CA ASN A 10 -29.62 15.12 34.34
C ASN A 10 -30.21 15.47 35.74
N PHE A 11 -31.34 14.87 36.10
CA PHE A 11 -32.01 15.11 37.37
C PHE A 11 -31.59 14.08 38.42
N PRO A 12 -31.68 14.39 39.73
CA PRO A 12 -31.10 13.55 40.77
C PRO A 12 -31.77 12.18 40.97
N ASN A 13 -32.93 11.91 40.37
CA ASN A 13 -33.75 10.75 40.70
C ASN A 13 -33.51 9.59 39.71
N GLU A 14 -33.36 8.36 40.22
CA GLU A 14 -33.18 7.16 39.39
C GLU A 14 -34.41 6.83 38.51
N LYS A 15 -35.55 7.45 38.82
CA LYS A 15 -36.79 7.32 38.06
C LYS A 15 -36.84 8.20 36.81
N ASP A 16 -35.87 9.10 36.60
CA ASP A 16 -35.83 10.02 35.45
C ASP A 16 -35.20 9.36 34.21
N ARG A 17 -35.69 8.16 33.88
CA ARG A 17 -35.29 7.39 32.71
C ARG A 17 -36.50 7.05 31.86
N ALA A 18 -36.36 7.16 30.55
CA ALA A 18 -37.41 6.79 29.61
C ALA A 18 -36.82 6.08 28.38
N THR A 19 -37.59 5.16 27.82
CA THR A 19 -37.28 4.56 26.53
C THR A 19 -37.54 5.58 25.43
N ILE A 20 -36.57 5.78 24.54
CA ILE A 20 -36.75 6.54 23.31
C ILE A 20 -37.42 5.61 22.31
N GLU A 21 -38.72 5.82 22.10
CA GLU A 21 -39.49 5.03 21.14
C GLU A 21 -39.02 5.29 19.72
N ARG A 22 -38.83 4.21 18.93
CA ARG A 22 -38.47 4.30 17.51
C ARG A 22 -39.49 5.12 16.70
N SER A 23 -40.77 5.06 17.05
CA SER A 23 -41.87 5.85 16.46
C SER A 23 -41.71 7.35 16.69
N SER A 24 -41.01 7.76 17.75
CA SER A 24 -40.74 9.16 18.05
C SER A 24 -39.57 9.74 17.27
N VAL A 25 -38.71 8.90 16.67
CA VAL A 25 -37.49 9.34 16.00
C VAL A 25 -37.65 9.27 14.47
N ILE A 26 -37.19 10.30 13.77
CA ILE A 26 -37.08 10.24 12.31
C ILE A 26 -36.01 9.20 11.98
N ALA A 27 -36.45 8.03 11.50
CA ALA A 27 -35.61 6.86 11.31
C ALA A 27 -34.30 7.13 10.55
N SER A 28 -34.37 7.87 9.43
CA SER A 28 -33.22 8.21 8.60
C SER A 28 -32.26 9.23 9.24
N SER A 29 -32.70 9.92 10.29
CA SER A 29 -31.86 10.86 11.04
C SER A 29 -31.02 10.17 12.11
N PHE A 30 -31.42 8.97 12.56
CA PHE A 30 -30.68 8.26 13.60
C PHE A 30 -29.51 7.50 13.01
N TYR A 31 -28.31 7.94 13.37
CA TYR A 31 -27.08 7.24 13.05
C TYR A 31 -26.12 7.16 14.22
N LEU A 32 -25.33 6.09 14.22
CA LEU A 32 -24.12 5.96 15.01
C LEU A 32 -22.93 6.18 14.07
N GLN A 33 -22.02 7.06 14.47
CA GLN A 33 -20.81 7.38 13.75
C GLN A 33 -19.60 7.02 14.61
N TRP A 34 -18.68 6.28 14.01
CA TRP A 34 -17.38 5.96 14.60
C TRP A 34 -16.27 6.24 13.58
N GLU A 35 -15.17 6.81 14.04
CA GLU A 35 -13.94 7.04 13.30
C GLU A 35 -12.76 6.79 14.25
N GLU A 36 -11.84 5.93 13.81
CA GLU A 36 -10.66 5.53 14.58
C GLU A 36 -9.93 6.74 15.15
N ASN A 37 -9.67 6.70 16.47
CA ASN A 37 -8.95 7.76 17.21
C ASN A 37 -9.51 9.19 17.05
N SER A 38 -10.74 9.35 16.58
CA SER A 38 -11.32 10.65 16.22
C SER A 38 -12.72 10.81 16.83
N THR A 39 -13.71 10.12 16.28
CA THR A 39 -15.12 10.37 16.59
C THR A 39 -15.82 9.11 17.08
N TYR A 40 -16.65 9.23 18.10
CA TYR A 40 -17.61 8.19 18.47
C TYR A 40 -18.88 8.83 19.04
N GLN A 41 -19.95 8.86 18.26
CA GLN A 41 -21.15 9.63 18.59
C GLN A 41 -22.43 9.02 18.00
N ILE A 42 -23.56 9.46 18.51
CA ILE A 42 -24.88 9.25 17.92
C ILE A 42 -25.55 10.59 17.65
N GLN A 43 -26.37 10.63 16.61
CA GLN A 43 -27.22 11.78 16.29
C GLN A 43 -28.58 11.30 15.82
N PHE A 44 -29.64 12.04 16.17
CA PHE A 44 -31.00 11.81 15.67
C PHE A 44 -31.90 13.04 15.85
N VAL A 45 -33.02 13.04 15.14
CA VAL A 45 -34.12 13.99 15.31
C VAL A 45 -35.31 13.26 15.93
N ILE A 46 -35.75 13.71 17.09
CA ILE A 46 -36.94 13.22 17.79
C ILE A 46 -38.10 14.20 17.65
N LEU A 47 -39.31 13.70 17.41
CA LEU A 47 -40.54 14.46 17.28
C LEU A 47 -41.25 14.56 18.64
N ASP A 48 -41.84 15.71 18.91
CA ASP A 48 -42.61 15.92 20.14
C ASP A 48 -43.99 15.24 20.05
N TYR A 49 -44.09 14.09 20.73
CA TYR A 49 -45.33 13.37 20.96
C TYR A 49 -45.84 13.54 22.41
N GLY A 50 -45.26 14.46 23.18
CA GLY A 50 -45.52 14.60 24.62
C GLY A 50 -44.92 13.47 25.47
N THR A 51 -43.89 12.77 24.98
CA THR A 51 -43.25 11.66 25.69
C THR A 51 -42.27 12.15 26.74
N GLU A 52 -42.11 11.38 27.82
CA GLU A 52 -41.10 11.66 28.85
C GLU A 52 -39.68 11.70 28.26
N ALA A 53 -39.39 10.80 27.31
CA ALA A 53 -38.11 10.75 26.61
C ALA A 53 -37.77 12.06 25.87
N TYR A 54 -38.74 12.68 25.21
CA TYR A 54 -38.53 13.96 24.51
C TYR A 54 -38.09 15.07 25.48
N ASN A 55 -38.73 15.12 26.66
CA ASN A 55 -38.45 16.12 27.70
C ASN A 55 -37.13 15.85 28.43
N LEU A 56 -36.79 14.58 28.64
CA LEU A 56 -35.53 14.20 29.29
C LEU A 56 -34.31 14.47 28.40
N LEU A 57 -34.46 14.53 27.08
CA LEU A 57 -33.38 14.85 26.14
C LEU A 57 -32.96 16.32 26.25
N THR A 58 -32.04 16.58 27.16
CA THR A 58 -31.41 17.89 27.40
C THR A 58 -29.90 17.74 27.44
N PRO A 59 -29.11 18.82 27.24
CA PRO A 59 -27.67 18.76 27.43
C PRO A 59 -27.31 18.15 28.80
N SER A 60 -26.29 17.30 28.83
CA SER A 60 -25.86 16.46 29.97
C SER A 60 -26.72 15.22 30.28
N SER A 61 -27.75 14.94 29.49
CA SER A 61 -28.47 13.66 29.61
C SER A 61 -27.62 12.51 29.09
N ILE A 62 -27.83 11.30 29.60
CA ILE A 62 -27.12 10.10 29.17
C ILE A 62 -28.04 9.22 28.35
N ILE A 63 -27.63 8.89 27.13
CA ILE A 63 -28.31 7.93 26.27
C ILE A 63 -27.55 6.60 26.35
N THR A 64 -28.26 5.51 26.61
CA THR A 64 -27.71 4.15 26.51
C THR A 64 -28.23 3.49 25.24
N PHE A 65 -27.32 3.04 24.38
CA PHE A 65 -27.63 2.31 23.14
C PHE A 65 -26.61 1.19 22.97
N GLN A 66 -27.09 -0.04 22.74
CA GLN A 66 -26.25 -1.26 22.64
C GLN A 66 -25.25 -1.44 23.81
N GLY A 67 -25.64 -1.03 25.02
CA GLY A 67 -24.79 -1.12 26.21
C GLY A 67 -23.71 -0.04 26.33
N GLN A 68 -23.61 0.87 25.36
CA GLN A 68 -22.71 2.03 25.40
C GLN A 68 -23.48 3.28 25.82
N GLN A 69 -22.80 4.16 26.56
CA GLN A 69 -23.32 5.42 27.07
C GLN A 69 -22.81 6.59 26.25
N PHE A 70 -23.72 7.51 25.90
CA PHE A 70 -23.46 8.73 25.15
C PHE A 70 -23.99 9.93 25.95
N LEU A 71 -23.16 10.96 26.11
CA LEU A 71 -23.53 12.22 26.75
C LEU A 71 -24.14 13.15 25.71
N VAL A 72 -25.36 13.63 25.94
CA VAL A 72 -26.00 14.64 25.08
C VAL A 72 -25.25 15.96 25.22
N ASN A 73 -24.52 16.35 24.17
CA ASN A 73 -23.81 17.63 24.12
C ASN A 73 -24.74 18.75 23.66
N SER A 74 -25.63 18.45 22.70
CA SER A 74 -26.62 19.41 22.20
C SER A 74 -27.99 18.76 21.97
N ALA A 75 -29.03 19.54 22.24
CA ALA A 75 -30.43 19.18 22.04
C ALA A 75 -31.17 20.43 21.55
N VAL A 76 -31.24 20.62 20.25
CA VAL A 76 -31.77 21.83 19.60
C VAL A 76 -33.25 21.63 19.29
N GLU A 77 -34.13 22.40 19.94
CA GLU A 77 -35.57 22.37 19.69
C GLU A 77 -35.96 23.29 18.52
N ASP A 78 -36.83 22.78 17.65
CA ASP A 78 -37.39 23.50 16.51
C ASP A 78 -38.93 23.42 16.54
N HIS A 79 -39.56 24.59 16.64
CA HIS A 79 -41.01 24.74 16.76
C HIS A 79 -41.67 25.00 15.39
N LEU A 80 -41.72 23.95 14.58
CA LEU A 80 -42.38 23.98 13.27
C LEU A 80 -43.91 24.11 13.40
N ILE A 81 -44.56 24.67 12.37
CA ILE A 81 -46.02 24.61 12.24
C ILE A 81 -46.44 23.13 12.16
N GLY A 82 -47.23 22.68 13.14
CA GLY A 82 -47.67 21.29 13.27
C GLY A 82 -47.05 20.62 14.49
N ARG A 83 -45.84 20.07 14.36
CA ARG A 83 -45.16 19.32 15.44
C ARG A 83 -43.73 19.81 15.64
N ALA A 84 -43.40 20.12 16.90
CA ALA A 84 -42.05 20.45 17.30
C ALA A 84 -41.12 19.22 17.18
N ASN A 85 -39.84 19.45 16.98
CA ASN A 85 -38.82 18.42 16.96
C ASN A 85 -37.56 18.86 17.71
N LYS A 86 -36.70 17.90 18.03
CA LYS A 86 -35.42 18.14 18.69
C LYS A 86 -34.31 17.39 17.97
N THR A 87 -33.29 18.11 17.53
CA THR A 87 -32.05 17.51 17.00
C THR A 87 -31.08 17.27 18.15
N VAL A 88 -30.72 16.01 18.36
CA VAL A 88 -29.86 15.55 19.46
C VAL A 88 -28.52 15.10 18.90
N VAL A 89 -27.43 15.62 19.46
CA VAL A 89 -26.06 15.13 19.21
C VAL A 89 -25.46 14.70 20.54
N ALA A 90 -24.99 13.45 20.60
CA ALA A 90 -24.41 12.88 21.82
C ALA A 90 -23.12 12.13 21.52
N THR A 91 -22.03 12.53 22.17
CA THR A 91 -20.72 11.87 22.06
C THR A 91 -20.58 10.76 23.10
N HIS A 92 -19.77 9.74 22.79
CA HIS A 92 -19.54 8.62 23.72
C HIS A 92 -18.97 9.14 25.05
N ILE A 93 -19.45 8.59 26.17
CA ILE A 93 -19.16 9.10 27.53
C ILE A 93 -17.68 9.17 27.87
N PHE A 94 -16.85 8.39 27.17
CA PHE A 94 -15.40 8.40 27.38
C PHE A 94 -14.77 9.78 27.13
N ASN A 95 -15.34 10.60 26.24
CA ASN A 95 -14.84 11.94 25.91
C ASN A 95 -14.80 12.87 27.12
N GLU A 96 -15.55 12.56 28.19
CA GLU A 96 -15.49 13.33 29.44
C GLU A 96 -14.14 13.20 30.17
N CYS A 97 -13.25 12.29 29.74
CA CYS A 97 -11.88 12.24 30.24
C CYS A 97 -11.08 13.51 29.92
N GLN A 98 -11.50 14.32 28.94
CA GLN A 98 -10.87 15.59 28.59
C GLN A 98 -10.86 16.60 29.75
N TRP A 99 -11.81 16.49 30.67
CA TRP A 99 -11.94 17.42 31.80
C TRP A 99 -11.08 17.02 33.00
N PHE A 100 -10.65 15.75 33.05
CA PHE A 100 -9.74 15.29 34.07
C PHE A 100 -8.32 15.81 33.79
N ARG A 101 -7.61 16.27 34.84
CA ARG A 101 -6.28 16.89 34.74
C ARG A 101 -5.29 16.23 35.68
N GLN A 102 -4.19 15.74 35.12
CA GLN A 102 -2.98 15.37 35.84
C GLN A 102 -2.05 16.58 35.86
N LYS A 103 -1.89 17.21 37.03
CA LYS A 103 -1.10 18.44 37.20
C LYS A 103 0.37 18.17 37.49
N GLU A 104 0.69 17.00 38.02
CA GLU A 104 2.06 16.62 38.31
C GLU A 104 2.85 16.45 37.02
N VAL A 105 4.16 16.69 37.12
CA VAL A 105 5.12 16.54 36.03
C VAL A 105 6.22 15.60 36.48
N LYS A 106 6.48 14.56 35.69
CA LYS A 106 7.62 13.67 35.87
C LYS A 106 8.83 14.27 35.18
N ASN A 107 9.67 14.94 35.97
CA ASN A 107 10.85 15.64 35.48
C ASN A 107 11.92 14.69 34.92
N GLY A 108 12.59 15.13 33.86
CA GLY A 108 13.67 14.42 33.19
C GLY A 108 13.19 13.52 32.05
N VAL A 109 14.15 12.90 31.37
CA VAL A 109 13.92 11.94 30.29
C VAL A 109 13.70 10.56 30.90
N LEU A 110 12.48 10.05 30.81
CA LEU A 110 12.09 8.75 31.34
C LEU A 110 11.48 7.89 30.25
N THR A 111 11.54 6.57 30.41
CA THR A 111 10.94 5.61 29.47
C THR A 111 9.50 5.32 29.88
N TYR A 112 8.58 5.45 28.95
CA TYR A 112 7.15 5.24 29.13
C TYR A 112 6.60 4.23 28.13
N THR A 113 5.56 3.52 28.55
CA THR A 113 4.62 2.77 27.71
C THR A 113 3.22 3.39 27.83
N PRO A 114 2.27 3.08 26.94
CA PRO A 114 0.87 3.50 27.10
C PRO A 114 0.30 3.14 28.47
N GLN A 115 0.62 1.94 28.98
CA GLN A 115 0.23 1.51 30.32
C GLN A 115 0.74 2.48 31.40
N SER A 116 2.03 2.81 31.38
CA SER A 116 2.63 3.70 32.40
C SER A 116 2.10 5.14 32.33
N ILE A 117 1.71 5.62 31.14
CA ILE A 117 1.09 6.93 30.95
C ILE A 117 -0.33 6.90 31.52
N MET A 118 -1.11 5.88 31.19
CA MET A 118 -2.46 5.73 31.72
C MET A 118 -2.46 5.54 33.24
N ASP A 119 -1.52 4.78 33.80
CA ASP A 119 -1.33 4.65 35.25
C ASP A 119 -0.96 5.99 35.90
N PHE A 120 -0.13 6.79 35.25
CA PHE A 120 0.25 8.10 35.78
C PHE A 120 -0.90 9.10 35.74
N VAL A 121 -1.70 9.08 34.68
CA VAL A 121 -2.78 10.04 34.48
C VAL A 121 -4.02 9.61 35.26
N PHE A 122 -4.52 8.40 35.03
CA PHE A 122 -5.86 8.01 35.48
C PHE A 122 -5.92 7.28 36.83
N LYS A 123 -4.81 6.85 37.44
CA LYS A 123 -4.86 5.99 38.64
C LYS A 123 -5.68 6.52 39.80
N ASP A 124 -5.56 7.80 40.08
CA ASP A 124 -6.26 8.45 41.20
C ASP A 124 -7.41 9.35 40.70
N ASN A 125 -7.97 9.05 39.52
CA ASN A 125 -9.06 9.85 38.96
C ASN A 125 -10.35 9.72 39.80
N PRO A 126 -11.06 10.82 40.09
CA PRO A 126 -12.27 10.80 40.92
C PRO A 126 -13.55 10.45 40.14
N TYR A 127 -13.44 10.22 38.82
CA TYR A 127 -14.59 10.15 37.90
C TYR A 127 -14.93 8.74 37.43
N ASN A 128 -14.33 7.73 38.06
CA ASN A 128 -14.48 6.29 37.78
C ASN A 128 -14.08 5.90 36.36
N PHE A 129 -13.13 6.61 35.76
CA PHE A 129 -12.46 6.11 34.56
C PHE A 129 -11.56 4.94 34.94
N THR A 130 -11.57 3.92 34.10
CA THR A 130 -10.64 2.79 34.19
C THR A 130 -9.98 2.62 32.83
N TRP A 131 -8.87 1.90 32.78
CA TRP A 131 -8.17 1.67 31.52
C TRP A 131 -7.66 0.25 31.41
N GLU A 132 -7.48 -0.18 30.17
CA GLU A 132 -6.93 -1.47 29.80
C GLU A 132 -6.02 -1.27 28.57
N VAL A 133 -4.80 -1.80 28.62
CA VAL A 133 -3.89 -1.80 27.48
C VAL A 133 -3.77 -3.23 26.96
N VAL A 134 -4.05 -3.41 25.67
CA VAL A 134 -4.10 -4.72 25.00
C VAL A 134 -3.06 -4.74 23.88
N GLY A 135 -1.90 -5.33 24.13
CA GLY A 135 -0.78 -5.38 23.20
C GLY A 135 0.57 -5.36 23.92
N ASP A 136 1.66 -5.34 23.14
CA ASP A 136 3.03 -5.26 23.64
C ASP A 136 3.74 -4.02 23.07
N PHE A 137 3.41 -2.87 23.66
CA PHE A 137 3.95 -1.58 23.25
C PHE A 137 5.38 -1.38 23.75
N GLN A 138 6.29 -1.08 22.81
CA GLN A 138 7.68 -0.77 23.14
C GLN A 138 7.79 0.55 23.93
N GLY A 139 8.70 0.58 24.91
CA GLY A 139 8.94 1.77 25.71
C GLY A 139 9.59 2.90 24.90
N GLN A 140 9.11 4.12 25.09
CA GLN A 140 9.61 5.32 24.40
C GLN A 140 10.10 6.37 25.41
N GLN A 141 11.16 7.10 25.08
CA GLN A 141 11.69 8.15 25.93
C GLN A 141 10.87 9.44 25.77
N ILE A 142 10.37 9.96 26.89
CA ILE A 142 9.62 11.22 26.95
C ILE A 142 10.24 12.08 28.04
N GLU A 143 10.50 13.34 27.70
CA GLU A 143 10.99 14.34 28.64
C GLU A 143 9.81 15.05 29.31
N ASN A 144 9.87 15.23 30.63
CA ASN A 144 8.95 16.08 31.40
C ASN A 144 7.46 15.77 31.18
N LEU A 145 7.09 14.48 31.17
CA LEU A 145 5.70 14.03 30.99
C LEU A 145 4.81 14.53 32.15
N GLY A 146 3.80 15.34 31.84
CA GLY A 146 2.76 15.71 32.79
C GLY A 146 2.04 17.00 32.42
N ASN A 147 1.37 17.60 33.41
CA ASN A 147 0.54 18.79 33.22
C ASN A 147 -0.42 18.67 32.02
N MET A 148 -1.20 17.59 32.00
CA MET A 148 -1.99 17.18 30.84
C MET A 148 -3.41 16.77 31.24
N SER A 149 -4.37 16.89 30.32
CA SER A 149 -5.69 16.27 30.48
C SER A 149 -5.66 14.77 30.18
N GLY A 150 -6.75 14.08 30.50
CA GLY A 150 -6.97 12.73 30.02
C GLY A 150 -6.94 12.64 28.49
N GLN A 151 -7.52 13.61 27.79
CA GLN A 151 -7.48 13.65 26.31
C GLN A 151 -6.07 13.91 25.78
N ASP A 152 -5.32 14.82 26.41
CA ASP A 152 -3.93 15.10 26.03
C ASP A 152 -3.06 13.83 26.18
N ALA A 153 -3.29 13.02 27.22
CA ALA A 153 -2.61 11.75 27.40
C ALA A 153 -2.90 10.75 26.28
N LEU A 154 -4.17 10.65 25.86
CA LEU A 154 -4.59 9.79 24.75
C LEU A 154 -3.99 10.26 23.42
N SER A 155 -4.05 11.56 23.13
CA SER A 155 -3.44 12.14 21.93
C SER A 155 -1.92 11.89 21.92
N LYS A 156 -1.25 12.03 23.07
CA LYS A 156 0.19 11.76 23.19
C LYS A 156 0.53 10.30 22.95
N ILE A 157 -0.35 9.38 23.36
CA ILE A 157 -0.17 7.94 23.08
C ILE A 157 -0.25 7.68 21.58
N VAL A 158 -1.27 8.19 20.88
CA VAL A 158 -1.41 8.00 19.42
C VAL A 158 -0.27 8.68 18.65
N GLU A 159 0.22 9.84 19.13
CA GLU A 159 1.36 10.55 18.54
C GLU A 159 2.66 9.73 18.61
N ILE A 160 2.93 9.07 19.75
CA ILE A 160 4.17 8.33 19.98
C ILE A 160 4.10 6.89 19.47
N TRP A 161 2.92 6.26 19.57
CA TRP A 161 2.64 4.91 19.11
C TRP A 161 1.56 4.97 18.03
N PRO A 162 1.94 5.16 16.75
CA PRO A 162 0.99 5.29 15.66
C PRO A 162 0.20 3.98 15.38
N ASP A 163 0.62 2.86 15.98
CA ASP A 163 -0.11 1.59 15.97
C ASP A 163 -1.12 1.46 17.15
N ALA A 164 -1.29 2.50 17.97
CA ALA A 164 -2.26 2.51 19.06
C ALA A 164 -3.67 2.91 18.59
N ILE A 165 -4.67 2.10 18.94
CA ILE A 165 -6.09 2.35 18.68
C ILE A 165 -6.85 2.48 20.00
N ILE A 166 -7.54 3.60 20.18
CA ILE A 166 -8.38 3.86 21.34
C ILE A 166 -9.81 3.45 21.00
N PHE A 167 -10.32 2.43 21.71
CA PHE A 167 -11.70 1.96 21.54
C PHE A 167 -12.37 1.68 22.89
N PRO A 168 -13.12 2.65 23.44
CA PRO A 168 -13.62 2.58 24.80
C PRO A 168 -14.83 1.64 24.97
N THR A 169 -15.14 1.29 26.21
CA THR A 169 -16.44 0.75 26.60
C THR A 169 -16.94 1.51 27.82
N ASN A 170 -17.94 2.37 27.62
CA ASN A 170 -18.36 3.36 28.60
C ASN A 170 -17.14 4.16 29.14
N LYS A 171 -16.92 4.15 30.45
CA LYS A 171 -15.77 4.80 31.11
C LYS A 171 -14.50 3.93 31.20
N THR A 172 -14.51 2.76 30.56
CA THR A 172 -13.30 1.93 30.42
C THR A 172 -12.60 2.30 29.13
N ILE A 173 -11.48 2.99 29.23
CA ILE A 173 -10.66 3.39 28.08
C ILE A 173 -9.77 2.20 27.70
N ARG A 174 -9.98 1.62 26.52
CA ARG A 174 -9.09 0.56 26.03
C ARG A 174 -8.17 1.07 24.95
N ILE A 175 -6.89 0.74 25.09
CA ILE A 175 -5.83 1.06 24.14
C ILE A 175 -5.34 -0.26 23.58
N TYR A 176 -5.64 -0.50 22.31
CA TYR A 176 -5.22 -1.68 21.59
C TYR A 176 -3.99 -1.37 20.76
N GLN A 177 -3.05 -2.30 20.72
CA GLN A 177 -2.12 -2.34 19.60
C GLN A 177 -2.87 -2.80 18.35
N HIS A 178 -2.52 -2.26 17.19
CA HIS A 178 -3.24 -2.42 15.92
C HIS A 178 -3.60 -3.89 15.62
N ASP A 179 -2.64 -4.80 15.75
CA ASP A 179 -2.81 -6.24 15.48
C ASP A 179 -3.76 -6.97 16.45
N LYS A 180 -4.03 -6.39 17.64
CA LYS A 180 -4.98 -6.93 18.61
C LYS A 180 -6.40 -6.43 18.37
N PHE A 181 -6.53 -5.22 17.83
CA PHE A 181 -7.81 -4.64 17.48
C PHE A 181 -8.34 -5.17 16.14
N VAL A 182 -7.47 -5.20 15.13
CA VAL A 182 -7.84 -5.59 13.78
C VAL A 182 -7.95 -7.11 13.69
N GLN A 183 -9.17 -7.57 13.42
CA GLN A 183 -9.46 -8.99 13.31
C GLN A 183 -10.25 -9.28 12.04
N SER A 184 -9.93 -10.40 11.38
CA SER A 184 -10.70 -10.84 10.22
C SER A 184 -11.86 -11.73 10.67
N HIS A 185 -13.07 -11.31 10.33
CA HIS A 185 -14.28 -12.12 10.53
C HIS A 185 -14.69 -12.87 9.25
N GLY A 186 -13.84 -12.86 8.22
CA GLY A 186 -14.15 -13.45 6.90
C GLY A 186 -15.14 -12.63 6.07
N ASN A 187 -15.45 -11.40 6.50
CA ASN A 187 -16.33 -10.50 5.80
C ASN A 187 -15.69 -10.03 4.48
N ARG A 188 -16.52 -9.86 3.46
CA ARG A 188 -16.13 -9.36 2.14
C ARG A 188 -16.95 -8.13 1.81
N LEU A 189 -16.38 -7.17 1.09
CA LEU A 189 -17.10 -6.05 0.51
C LEU A 189 -16.82 -6.03 -0.99
N GLY A 190 -17.85 -5.84 -1.81
CA GLY A 190 -17.61 -5.77 -3.25
C GLY A 190 -18.71 -5.08 -4.03
N HIS A 191 -18.28 -4.33 -5.04
CA HIS A 191 -19.17 -3.62 -5.96
C HIS A 191 -20.11 -4.61 -6.65
N MET A 192 -21.42 -4.32 -6.63
CA MET A 192 -22.50 -5.18 -7.15
C MET A 192 -22.84 -6.46 -6.35
N TYR A 193 -22.24 -6.66 -5.17
CA TYR A 193 -22.65 -7.73 -4.24
C TYR A 193 -23.35 -7.15 -3.02
N ASN A 194 -22.58 -6.62 -2.07
CA ASN A 194 -23.06 -6.09 -0.80
C ASN A 194 -22.74 -4.60 -0.58
N SER A 195 -22.24 -3.93 -1.62
CA SER A 195 -22.14 -2.47 -1.71
C SER A 195 -22.79 -1.95 -2.98
N SER A 196 -23.57 -0.87 -2.85
CA SER A 196 -24.19 -0.15 -3.97
C SER A 196 -23.24 0.84 -4.62
N GLU A 197 -22.20 1.28 -3.90
CA GLU A 197 -21.21 2.22 -4.39
C GLU A 197 -19.86 1.95 -3.74
N VAL A 198 -18.80 2.08 -4.53
CA VAL A 198 -17.41 2.11 -4.05
C VAL A 198 -16.75 3.34 -4.66
N LYS A 199 -16.32 4.27 -3.81
CA LYS A 199 -15.66 5.50 -4.22
C LYS A 199 -14.20 5.46 -3.78
N LEU A 200 -13.31 5.55 -4.77
CA LEU A 200 -11.87 5.55 -4.58
C LEU A 200 -11.36 6.97 -4.84
N THR A 201 -10.75 7.59 -3.83
CA THR A 201 -10.15 8.92 -3.94
C THR A 201 -8.64 8.78 -3.78
N TYR A 202 -7.89 9.06 -4.84
CA TYR A 202 -6.42 9.06 -4.81
C TYR A 202 -5.93 10.49 -4.95
N ASP A 203 -5.43 11.08 -3.87
CA ASP A 203 -5.22 12.52 -3.76
C ASP A 203 -3.75 12.90 -3.55
N VAL A 204 -3.12 13.47 -4.58
CA VAL A 204 -1.74 13.95 -4.51
C VAL A 204 -1.60 15.25 -3.71
N SER A 205 -2.70 15.94 -3.38
CA SER A 205 -2.64 17.23 -2.66
C SER A 205 -2.02 17.09 -1.27
N ALA A 206 -2.20 15.92 -0.63
CA ALA A 206 -1.66 15.60 0.68
C ALA A 206 -0.16 15.22 0.68
N VAL A 207 0.46 15.03 -0.50
CA VAL A 207 1.87 14.62 -0.57
C VAL A 207 2.79 15.73 -0.07
N THR A 208 3.63 15.38 0.91
CA THR A 208 4.69 16.21 1.49
C THR A 208 6.00 15.42 1.46
N ASN A 209 7.07 16.05 0.99
CA ASN A 209 8.32 15.32 0.68
C ASN A 209 9.60 16.12 0.98
N GLN A 210 9.48 17.22 1.71
CA GLN A 210 10.60 18.02 2.15
C GLN A 210 10.33 18.60 3.54
N VAL A 211 11.37 18.70 4.37
CA VAL A 211 11.27 19.28 5.73
C VAL A 211 12.63 19.76 6.21
N TYR A 212 12.66 20.96 6.80
CA TYR A 212 13.84 21.47 7.49
C TYR A 212 13.90 20.93 8.93
N CYS A 213 15.02 20.31 9.28
CA CYS A 213 15.20 19.54 10.51
C CYS A 213 16.16 20.25 11.46
N ILE A 214 15.70 20.50 12.68
CA ILE A 214 16.47 21.16 13.76
C ILE A 214 16.49 20.21 14.96
N GLY A 215 17.69 19.77 15.37
CA GLY A 215 17.87 18.95 16.57
C GLY A 215 18.13 19.77 17.82
N LYS A 216 18.61 19.10 18.88
CA LYS A 216 18.92 19.75 20.16
C LYS A 216 19.95 20.86 20.02
N ALA A 217 19.61 22.05 20.51
CA ALA A 217 20.57 23.14 20.71
C ALA A 217 21.52 22.80 21.87
N LYS A 218 22.80 23.15 21.72
CA LYS A 218 23.76 23.10 22.83
C LYS A 218 23.56 24.31 23.73
N ASP A 219 23.81 24.12 25.03
CA ASP A 219 23.82 25.23 25.97
C ASP A 219 24.86 26.26 25.54
N LYS A 220 24.47 27.54 25.59
CA LYS A 220 25.41 28.64 25.35
C LYS A 220 26.45 28.67 26.48
N PRO A 221 27.70 29.07 26.21
CA PRO A 221 28.70 29.30 27.25
C PRO A 221 28.21 30.32 28.29
N ASP A 222 28.61 30.15 29.55
CA ASP A 222 28.32 31.12 30.62
C ASP A 222 28.86 32.51 30.26
N GLY A 223 27.96 33.51 30.23
CA GLY A 223 28.28 34.89 29.85
C GLY A 223 28.22 35.20 28.35
N ALA A 224 27.72 34.27 27.52
CA ALA A 224 27.43 34.52 26.11
C ALA A 224 26.40 35.65 25.93
N ASP A 225 26.61 36.50 24.93
CA ASP A 225 25.65 37.54 24.57
C ASP A 225 24.45 36.94 23.79
N ASP A 226 23.38 37.74 23.65
CA ASP A 226 22.19 37.33 22.89
C ASP A 226 22.50 37.04 21.41
N ASN A 227 23.58 37.63 20.86
CA ASN A 227 24.01 37.48 19.46
C ASN A 227 24.88 36.24 19.20
N THR A 228 25.28 35.51 20.25
CA THR A 228 26.14 34.34 20.15
C THR A 228 25.39 33.26 19.36
N PRO A 229 25.95 32.76 18.22
CA PRO A 229 25.28 31.78 17.38
C PRO A 229 24.87 30.54 18.17
N THR A 230 23.65 30.05 17.91
CA THR A 230 23.18 28.80 18.52
C THR A 230 23.91 27.64 17.86
N GLU A 231 24.67 26.88 18.65
CA GLU A 231 25.25 25.62 18.21
C GLU A 231 24.26 24.48 18.44
N TYR A 232 24.32 23.46 17.59
CA TYR A 232 23.49 22.27 17.67
C TYR A 232 24.37 21.03 17.79
N TYR A 233 23.82 19.95 18.37
CA TYR A 233 24.53 18.65 18.43
C TYR A 233 24.85 18.09 17.04
N PHE A 234 24.00 18.37 16.05
CA PHE A 234 24.28 18.21 14.63
C PHE A 234 23.81 19.44 13.85
N PRO A 235 24.44 19.81 12.72
CA PRO A 235 24.00 20.94 11.91
C PRO A 235 22.56 20.74 11.42
N PRO A 236 21.65 21.72 11.59
CA PRO A 236 20.32 21.66 10.99
C PRO A 236 20.41 21.41 9.49
N PHE A 237 19.51 20.57 8.96
CA PHE A 237 19.58 20.10 7.58
C PHE A 237 18.20 20.03 6.93
N LEU A 238 18.17 20.16 5.60
CA LEU A 238 16.97 19.95 4.81
C LEU A 238 16.90 18.48 4.39
N TYR A 239 15.86 17.77 4.79
CA TYR A 239 15.57 16.44 4.26
C TYR A 239 14.66 16.58 3.03
N THR A 240 14.91 15.80 1.99
CA THR A 240 14.08 15.75 0.77
C THR A 240 14.01 14.32 0.26
N ASP A 241 12.80 13.80 0.08
CA ASP A 241 12.57 12.55 -0.62
C ASP A 241 12.52 12.82 -2.13
N ASN A 242 13.68 12.74 -2.78
CA ASN A 242 13.81 12.98 -4.21
C ASN A 242 12.97 12.02 -5.06
N ALA A 243 12.77 10.78 -4.61
CA ALA A 243 11.96 9.80 -5.35
C ALA A 243 10.49 10.20 -5.34
N SER A 244 9.96 10.64 -4.19
CA SER A 244 8.62 11.20 -4.08
C SER A 244 8.46 12.47 -4.93
N VAL A 245 9.45 13.37 -4.90
CA VAL A 245 9.44 14.64 -5.66
C VAL A 245 9.34 14.39 -7.16
N GLU A 246 10.16 13.47 -7.68
CA GLU A 246 10.17 13.13 -9.10
C GLU A 246 8.86 12.44 -9.51
N LYS A 247 8.39 11.50 -8.69
CA LYS A 247 7.21 10.67 -8.99
C LYS A 247 5.89 11.43 -8.90
N TRP A 248 5.72 12.30 -7.90
CA TRP A 248 4.40 12.83 -7.55
C TRP A 248 4.26 14.35 -7.71
N THR A 249 5.35 15.09 -7.60
CA THR A 249 5.31 16.57 -7.60
C THR A 249 6.08 17.17 -8.76
N HIS A 250 6.43 16.36 -9.77
CA HIS A 250 7.08 16.77 -11.01
C HIS A 250 8.34 17.63 -10.79
N GLY A 251 9.17 17.23 -9.81
CA GLY A 251 10.43 17.94 -9.52
C GLY A 251 10.28 19.14 -8.60
N ILE A 252 9.07 19.45 -8.10
CA ILE A 252 8.84 20.58 -7.18
C ILE A 252 8.69 20.04 -5.75
N PRO A 253 9.67 20.24 -4.85
CA PRO A 253 9.54 19.83 -3.45
C PRO A 253 8.39 20.54 -2.74
N ARG A 254 7.68 19.80 -1.88
CA ARG A 254 6.61 20.30 -1.04
C ARG A 254 7.04 20.24 0.42
N GLU A 255 7.52 21.37 0.90
CA GLU A 255 8.06 21.54 2.24
C GLU A 255 6.95 21.74 3.28
N ILE A 256 7.03 20.99 4.39
CA ILE A 256 6.23 21.23 5.59
C ILE A 256 6.96 22.17 6.56
N ALA A 257 6.25 22.64 7.59
CA ALA A 257 6.88 23.43 8.65
C ALA A 257 8.12 22.71 9.23
N ALA A 258 9.14 23.49 9.56
CA ALA A 258 10.36 22.96 10.15
C ALA A 258 10.05 22.17 11.43
N ILE A 259 10.70 21.02 11.59
CA ILE A 259 10.57 20.19 12.80
C ILE A 259 11.78 20.49 13.68
N SER A 260 11.50 21.01 14.87
CA SER A 260 12.49 21.23 15.93
C SER A 260 12.23 20.29 17.07
N ASP A 261 13.19 19.43 17.39
CA ASP A 261 13.01 18.40 18.42
C ASP A 261 14.31 18.13 19.20
N ASP A 262 14.31 18.60 20.45
CA ASP A 262 15.46 18.51 21.35
C ASP A 262 15.75 17.09 21.85
N ARG A 263 14.90 16.10 21.51
CA ARG A 263 15.18 14.69 21.81
C ARG A 263 16.33 14.14 20.96
N PHE A 264 16.58 14.72 19.79
CA PHE A 264 17.58 14.21 18.86
C PHE A 264 18.91 14.95 19.00
N THR A 265 19.96 14.18 19.31
CA THR A 265 21.36 14.64 19.31
C THR A 265 22.16 14.11 18.13
N ASP A 266 21.54 13.32 17.25
CA ASP A 266 22.14 12.76 16.04
C ASP A 266 21.22 12.92 14.81
N ALA A 267 21.83 13.19 13.65
CA ALA A 267 21.10 13.53 12.44
C ALA A 267 20.35 12.34 11.82
N GLU A 268 20.86 11.11 11.95
CA GLU A 268 20.21 9.93 11.37
C GLU A 268 18.94 9.52 12.13
N SER A 269 18.92 9.59 13.46
CA SER A 269 17.69 9.35 14.24
C SER A 269 16.64 10.42 13.97
N MET A 270 17.05 11.69 13.83
CA MET A 270 16.16 12.76 13.40
C MET A 270 15.60 12.47 12.00
N LYS A 271 16.44 12.02 11.06
CA LYS A 271 16.02 11.65 9.70
C LYS A 271 15.00 10.51 9.70
N HIS A 272 15.24 9.45 10.48
CA HIS A 272 14.29 8.35 10.63
C HIS A 272 12.95 8.82 11.19
N TYR A 273 12.96 9.74 12.17
CA TYR A 273 11.74 10.32 12.71
C TYR A 273 10.99 11.17 11.68
N VAL A 274 11.65 12.12 11.02
CA VAL A 274 10.96 13.02 10.08
C VAL A 274 10.42 12.31 8.84
N ILE A 275 11.02 11.18 8.43
CA ILE A 275 10.44 10.32 7.38
C ILE A 275 9.03 9.86 7.75
N THR A 276 8.78 9.56 9.04
CA THR A 276 7.44 9.16 9.51
C THR A 276 6.42 10.30 9.52
N GLN A 277 6.88 11.54 9.45
CA GLN A 277 6.04 12.74 9.49
C GLN A 277 5.67 13.23 8.07
N LEU A 278 6.31 12.67 7.04
CA LEU A 278 6.07 13.02 5.64
C LEU A 278 5.07 12.04 5.00
N VAL A 279 4.27 12.56 4.08
CA VAL A 279 3.36 11.77 3.25
C VAL A 279 3.98 11.67 1.86
N THR A 280 4.87 10.71 1.67
CA THR A 280 5.69 10.61 0.45
C THR A 280 4.99 9.91 -0.71
N ASP A 281 3.87 9.24 -0.47
CA ASP A 281 2.96 8.72 -1.49
C ASP A 281 1.53 9.25 -1.27
N PRO A 282 0.74 9.46 -2.34
CA PRO A 282 -0.64 9.94 -2.21
C PRO A 282 -1.47 8.94 -1.40
N PRO A 283 -2.26 9.40 -0.41
CA PRO A 283 -3.21 8.55 0.28
C PRO A 283 -4.32 8.08 -0.67
N LEU A 284 -4.84 6.88 -0.41
CA LEU A 284 -6.01 6.33 -1.09
C LEU A 284 -7.16 6.24 -0.09
N THR A 285 -8.20 7.04 -0.27
CA THR A 285 -9.42 6.90 0.55
C THR A 285 -10.40 5.99 -0.16
N ILE A 286 -10.87 4.96 0.55
CA ILE A 286 -11.87 4.01 0.05
C ILE A 286 -13.16 4.21 0.85
N GLU A 287 -14.19 4.76 0.20
CA GLU A 287 -15.52 4.93 0.76
C GLU A 287 -16.48 3.90 0.14
N ILE A 288 -17.22 3.17 0.98
CA ILE A 288 -18.19 2.15 0.58
C ILE A 288 -19.59 2.57 1.04
N THR A 289 -20.55 2.53 0.13
CA THR A 289 -21.98 2.60 0.47
C THR A 289 -22.54 1.17 0.43
N THR A 290 -22.95 0.65 1.58
CA THR A 290 -23.42 -0.76 1.74
C THR A 290 -24.86 -0.95 1.26
N THR A 291 -25.21 -2.13 0.74
CA THR A 291 -26.61 -2.47 0.40
C THR A 291 -27.41 -3.03 1.57
N SER A 292 -26.72 -3.59 2.56
CA SER A 292 -27.35 -4.16 3.75
C SER A 292 -27.14 -3.25 4.96
N ASN A 293 -28.16 -3.14 5.81
CA ASN A 293 -28.10 -2.33 7.03
C ASN A 293 -27.45 -3.07 8.22
N GLN A 294 -26.59 -4.06 7.97
CA GLN A 294 -25.84 -4.72 9.04
C GLN A 294 -24.90 -3.73 9.73
N SER A 295 -24.76 -3.83 11.05
CA SER A 295 -23.81 -2.99 11.80
C SER A 295 -22.40 -3.28 11.30
N PRO A 296 -21.66 -2.27 10.82
CA PRO A 296 -20.24 -2.41 10.58
C PRO A 296 -19.52 -2.76 11.89
N ILE A 297 -18.41 -3.50 11.77
CA ILE A 297 -17.56 -3.89 12.90
C ILE A 297 -16.31 -2.98 12.86
N PRO A 298 -16.05 -2.16 13.90
CA PRO A 298 -14.81 -1.37 14.00
C PRO A 298 -13.57 -2.27 13.87
N GLY A 299 -12.59 -1.87 13.06
CA GLY A 299 -11.34 -2.62 12.88
C GLY A 299 -11.48 -3.95 12.14
N ASP A 300 -12.64 -4.26 11.56
CA ASP A 300 -12.80 -5.52 10.82
C ASP A 300 -11.94 -5.54 9.57
N LYS A 301 -11.18 -6.63 9.40
CA LYS A 301 -10.39 -6.86 8.20
C LYS A 301 -11.25 -7.54 7.14
N VAL A 302 -11.62 -6.76 6.14
CA VAL A 302 -12.54 -7.11 5.06
C VAL A 302 -11.80 -7.27 3.74
N HIS A 303 -12.21 -8.27 2.95
CA HIS A 303 -11.68 -8.43 1.59
C HIS A 303 -12.51 -7.57 0.62
N LEU A 304 -11.88 -6.57 -0.01
CA LEU A 304 -12.50 -5.69 -1.00
C LEU A 304 -12.30 -6.24 -2.41
N ASP A 305 -13.38 -6.39 -3.17
CA ASP A 305 -13.35 -6.76 -4.60
C ASP A 305 -14.16 -5.78 -5.46
N ILE A 306 -13.50 -5.15 -6.44
CA ILE A 306 -14.11 -4.31 -7.47
C ILE A 306 -13.84 -4.94 -8.84
N HIS A 307 -14.71 -5.86 -9.23
CA HIS A 307 -14.58 -6.61 -10.48
C HIS A 307 -14.37 -5.73 -11.73
N GLU A 308 -15.06 -4.58 -11.83
CA GLU A 308 -14.95 -3.68 -12.99
C GLU A 308 -13.55 -3.09 -13.21
N ASN A 309 -12.78 -2.95 -12.13
CA ASN A 309 -11.43 -2.40 -12.15
C ASN A 309 -10.37 -3.46 -11.82
N GLY A 310 -10.77 -4.71 -11.56
CA GLY A 310 -9.88 -5.82 -11.18
C GLY A 310 -9.16 -5.61 -9.84
N LEU A 311 -9.65 -4.71 -8.98
CA LEU A 311 -9.06 -4.48 -7.66
C LEU A 311 -9.54 -5.56 -6.70
N SER A 312 -8.62 -6.33 -6.13
CA SER A 312 -8.89 -7.31 -5.08
C SER A 312 -7.82 -7.19 -4.01
N THR A 313 -8.20 -6.81 -2.79
CA THR A 313 -7.23 -6.52 -1.72
C THR A 313 -7.90 -6.56 -0.34
N ASP A 314 -7.11 -6.78 0.71
CA ASP A 314 -7.59 -6.75 2.10
C ASP A 314 -7.40 -5.36 2.68
N VAL A 315 -8.44 -4.86 3.34
CA VAL A 315 -8.50 -3.52 3.94
C VAL A 315 -9.26 -3.58 5.26
N GLU A 316 -9.15 -2.53 6.06
CA GLU A 316 -9.65 -2.48 7.45
C GLU A 316 -10.68 -1.37 7.60
N VAL A 317 -11.74 -1.62 8.38
CA VAL A 317 -12.76 -0.62 8.68
C VAL A 317 -12.23 0.41 9.70
N VAL A 318 -12.00 1.64 9.26
CA VAL A 318 -11.49 2.75 10.10
C VAL A 318 -12.52 3.81 10.41
N SER A 319 -13.64 3.85 9.68
CA SER A 319 -14.76 4.73 9.99
C SER A 319 -16.05 4.18 9.41
N TYR A 320 -17.19 4.52 10.04
CA TYR A 320 -18.50 4.28 9.45
C TYR A 320 -19.57 5.20 10.04
N THR A 321 -20.64 5.36 9.25
CA THR A 321 -21.94 5.89 9.68
C THR A 321 -22.99 4.79 9.45
N TRP A 322 -23.56 4.29 10.55
CA TRP A 322 -24.56 3.23 10.57
C TRP A 322 -25.94 3.79 10.91
N TYR A 323 -26.97 3.42 10.13
CA TYR A 323 -28.36 3.86 10.33
C TYR A 323 -29.23 2.72 10.90
N PRO A 324 -29.13 2.39 12.19
CA PRO A 324 -29.77 1.19 12.78
C PRO A 324 -31.29 1.15 12.67
N TRP A 325 -31.94 2.32 12.58
CA TRP A 325 -33.40 2.44 12.55
C TRP A 325 -33.97 2.74 11.17
N ASP A 326 -33.14 2.87 10.13
CA ASP A 326 -33.61 2.98 8.75
C ASP A 326 -32.90 2.01 7.83
N LYS A 327 -33.63 0.98 7.40
CA LYS A 327 -33.10 -0.03 6.46
C LYS A 327 -32.95 0.50 5.03
N ASN A 328 -33.58 1.63 4.70
CA ASN A 328 -33.53 2.22 3.37
C ASN A 328 -32.37 3.19 3.21
N THR A 329 -31.84 3.71 4.32
CA THR A 329 -30.63 4.54 4.30
C THR A 329 -29.41 3.62 4.37
N PRO A 330 -28.56 3.59 3.34
CA PRO A 330 -27.39 2.71 3.32
C PRO A 330 -26.31 3.21 4.29
N ASN A 331 -25.55 2.27 4.87
CA ASN A 331 -24.43 2.65 5.71
C ASN A 331 -23.26 3.11 4.87
N LYS A 332 -22.51 4.09 5.37
CA LYS A 332 -21.24 4.53 4.80
C LYS A 332 -20.11 3.94 5.61
N VAL A 333 -19.12 3.35 4.95
CA VAL A 333 -17.96 2.73 5.59
C VAL A 333 -16.71 3.25 4.88
N THR A 334 -15.75 3.76 5.64
CA THR A 334 -14.44 4.14 5.13
C THR A 334 -13.44 3.07 5.53
N LEU A 335 -12.67 2.61 4.56
CA LEU A 335 -11.64 1.60 4.73
C LEU A 335 -10.26 2.25 4.69
N ASN A 336 -9.30 1.66 5.40
CA ASN A 336 -7.93 2.14 5.37
C ASN A 336 -7.29 1.96 3.98
N SER A 337 -6.15 2.63 3.80
CA SER A 337 -5.21 2.31 2.75
C SER A 337 -3.84 2.07 3.33
N VAL A 338 -3.32 0.88 3.11
CA VAL A 338 -1.90 0.58 3.34
C VAL A 338 -1.15 0.60 2.01
N ALA A 339 0.19 0.60 2.07
CA ALA A 339 1.06 0.59 0.88
C ALA A 339 0.67 -0.54 -0.10
N LYS A 340 0.29 -1.72 0.42
CA LYS A 340 -0.21 -2.84 -0.37
C LYS A 340 -1.50 -2.49 -1.12
N THR A 341 -2.49 -1.91 -0.45
CA THR A 341 -3.77 -1.47 -1.04
C THR A 341 -3.54 -0.45 -2.17
N ILE A 342 -2.66 0.52 -1.93
CA ILE A 342 -2.28 1.54 -2.94
C ILE A 342 -1.59 0.89 -4.14
N PHE A 343 -0.70 -0.06 -3.90
CA PHE A 343 -0.04 -0.82 -4.96
C PHE A 343 -1.03 -1.66 -5.78
N ASP A 344 -1.95 -2.35 -5.13
CA ASP A 344 -2.99 -3.16 -5.77
C ASP A 344 -3.91 -2.28 -6.63
N TYR A 345 -4.32 -1.10 -6.12
CA TYR A 345 -5.09 -0.09 -6.86
C TYR A 345 -4.35 0.44 -8.09
N ASN A 346 -3.08 0.84 -7.95
CA ASN A 346 -2.27 1.31 -9.07
C ASN A 346 -2.08 0.23 -10.14
N ASN A 347 -1.93 -1.04 -9.72
CA ASN A 347 -1.87 -2.16 -10.65
C ASN A 347 -3.19 -2.38 -11.38
N SER A 348 -4.32 -2.23 -10.68
CA SER A 348 -5.65 -2.41 -11.26
C SER A 348 -5.92 -1.36 -12.36
N ILE A 349 -5.59 -0.09 -12.11
CA ILE A 349 -5.67 0.99 -13.12
C ILE A 349 -4.79 0.65 -14.33
N ARG A 350 -3.53 0.28 -14.10
CA ARG A 350 -2.58 -0.01 -15.18
C ARG A 350 -3.04 -1.20 -16.03
N ASN A 351 -3.49 -2.27 -15.39
CA ASN A 351 -3.98 -3.46 -16.10
C ASN A 351 -5.23 -3.14 -16.93
N LYS A 352 -6.15 -2.33 -16.39
CA LYS A 352 -7.34 -1.86 -17.13
C LYS A 352 -6.94 -1.03 -18.35
N LEU A 353 -5.99 -0.10 -18.19
CA LEU A 353 -5.45 0.70 -19.29
C LEU A 353 -4.86 -0.19 -20.40
N TYR A 354 -4.05 -1.18 -20.06
CA TYR A 354 -3.46 -2.09 -21.05
C TYR A 354 -4.53 -2.96 -21.74
N ALA A 355 -5.54 -3.43 -21.02
CA ALA A 355 -6.65 -4.16 -21.61
C ALA A 355 -7.44 -3.29 -22.62
N ASP A 356 -7.69 -2.02 -22.29
CA ASP A 356 -8.39 -1.09 -23.17
C ASP A 356 -7.55 -0.69 -24.39
N LEU A 357 -6.24 -0.50 -24.23
CA LEU A 357 -5.31 -0.30 -25.35
C LEU A 357 -5.26 -1.52 -26.28
N ALA A 358 -5.23 -2.74 -25.73
CA ALA A 358 -5.25 -3.96 -26.52
C ALA A 358 -6.56 -4.09 -27.32
N LYS A 359 -7.72 -3.83 -26.69
CA LYS A 359 -9.02 -3.79 -27.40
C LYS A 359 -9.03 -2.75 -28.51
N ARG A 360 -8.52 -1.54 -28.24
CA ARG A 360 -8.42 -0.48 -29.24
C ARG A 360 -7.53 -0.90 -30.41
N ASN A 361 -6.38 -1.51 -30.15
CA ASN A 361 -5.47 -2.00 -31.18
C ASN A 361 -6.14 -3.10 -32.03
N GLN A 362 -6.87 -4.01 -31.40
CA GLN A 362 -7.62 -5.04 -32.12
C GLN A 362 -8.69 -4.43 -33.03
N LEU A 363 -9.47 -3.45 -32.54
CA LEU A 363 -10.47 -2.76 -33.35
C LEU A 363 -9.84 -2.02 -34.55
N ILE A 364 -8.66 -1.44 -34.37
CA ILE A 364 -7.90 -0.81 -35.46
C ILE A 364 -7.50 -1.87 -36.50
N ILE A 365 -6.94 -3.00 -36.07
CA ILE A 365 -6.56 -4.12 -36.94
C ILE A 365 -7.76 -4.64 -37.74
N ASP A 366 -8.89 -4.88 -37.08
CA ASP A 366 -10.12 -5.37 -37.71
C ASP A 366 -10.65 -4.36 -38.75
N SER A 367 -10.59 -3.06 -38.42
CA SER A 367 -11.01 -1.99 -39.34
C SER A 367 -10.10 -1.85 -40.57
N LEU A 368 -8.80 -2.08 -40.41
CA LEU A 368 -7.82 -2.09 -41.49
C LEU A 368 -8.03 -3.31 -42.39
N ALA A 369 -8.26 -4.49 -41.79
CA ALA A 369 -8.56 -5.71 -42.53
C ALA A 369 -9.83 -5.58 -43.37
N ALA A 370 -10.88 -4.96 -42.83
CA ALA A 370 -12.11 -4.67 -43.58
C ALA A 370 -11.88 -3.72 -44.76
N LYS A 371 -11.13 -2.63 -44.57
CA LYS A 371 -10.80 -1.67 -45.65
C LYS A 371 -9.95 -2.30 -46.76
N ILE A 372 -9.01 -3.18 -46.42
CA ILE A 372 -8.20 -3.92 -47.40
C ILE A 372 -9.11 -4.83 -48.26
N LYS A 373 -10.14 -5.42 -47.65
CA LYS A 373 -11.11 -6.29 -48.34
C LYS A 373 -12.01 -5.52 -49.32
N ASP A 374 -12.38 -4.28 -48.98
CA ASP A 374 -13.23 -3.43 -49.83
C ASP A 374 -12.49 -2.76 -51.01
N GLN A 375 -11.16 -2.62 -50.93
CA GLN A 375 -10.37 -1.97 -51.99
C GLN A 375 -10.07 -2.85 -53.22
N ASN A 376 -10.58 -4.09 -53.29
CA ASN A 376 -10.46 -4.99 -54.45
C ASN A 376 -9.04 -5.04 -55.05
N VAL A 377 -8.01 -4.99 -54.19
CA VAL A 377 -6.63 -5.16 -54.62
C VAL A 377 -6.47 -6.62 -55.04
N SER A 378 -6.34 -6.85 -56.35
CA SER A 378 -5.96 -8.15 -56.91
C SER A 378 -4.64 -8.59 -56.29
N VAL A 379 -4.71 -9.48 -55.31
CA VAL A 379 -3.54 -10.16 -54.75
C VAL A 379 -3.07 -11.15 -55.81
N ASP A 380 -2.04 -10.78 -56.55
CA ASP A 380 -1.32 -11.66 -57.47
C ASP A 380 -0.91 -12.96 -56.73
N PRO A 381 -1.39 -14.14 -57.13
CA PRO A 381 -1.06 -15.41 -56.48
C PRO A 381 0.44 -15.73 -56.55
N SER A 382 1.18 -15.11 -57.48
CA SER A 382 2.63 -15.24 -57.61
C SER A 382 3.42 -14.34 -56.64
N LYS A 383 2.73 -13.49 -55.88
CA LYS A 383 3.27 -12.73 -54.72
C LYS A 383 2.63 -13.17 -53.40
N LYS A 384 2.20 -14.42 -53.28
CA LYS A 384 2.19 -15.05 -51.95
C LYS A 384 3.62 -15.01 -51.45
N LYS A 385 3.91 -14.15 -50.46
CA LYS A 385 5.05 -14.39 -49.57
C LYS A 385 4.92 -15.85 -49.15
N SER A 386 5.90 -16.63 -49.59
CA SER A 386 6.11 -18.00 -49.18
C SER A 386 5.77 -18.14 -47.72
N ASN A 387 5.04 -19.21 -47.36
CA ASN A 387 5.04 -19.74 -45.99
C ASN A 387 6.37 -19.40 -45.35
N GLU A 388 6.36 -18.58 -44.30
CA GLU A 388 7.56 -18.29 -43.53
C GLU A 388 8.12 -19.64 -43.11
N SER A 389 9.17 -20.05 -43.82
CA SER A 389 10.06 -21.09 -43.36
C SER A 389 10.48 -20.63 -41.98
N THR A 390 10.09 -21.38 -40.94
CA THR A 390 10.82 -21.39 -39.68
C THR A 390 12.30 -21.28 -40.02
N PRO A 391 13.00 -20.20 -39.59
CA PRO A 391 14.42 -20.06 -39.85
C PRO A 391 15.10 -21.38 -39.47
N ASN A 392 16.00 -21.88 -40.32
CA ASN A 392 16.75 -23.10 -40.03
C ASN A 392 17.67 -22.84 -38.82
N TRP A 393 17.09 -22.90 -37.63
CA TRP A 393 17.75 -22.71 -36.36
C TRP A 393 18.16 -24.09 -35.86
N GLN A 394 19.46 -24.26 -35.73
CA GLN A 394 20.06 -25.48 -35.24
C GLN A 394 20.81 -25.19 -33.94
N PRO A 395 21.01 -26.19 -33.09
CA PRO A 395 21.97 -26.08 -31.99
C PRO A 395 23.33 -25.56 -32.50
N GLY A 396 23.85 -24.52 -31.86
CA GLY A 396 25.06 -23.78 -32.23
C GLY A 396 24.78 -22.45 -32.92
N ASN A 397 23.52 -22.08 -33.17
CA ASN A 397 23.17 -20.75 -33.69
C ASN A 397 23.22 -19.67 -32.59
N ILE A 398 23.43 -18.43 -33.04
CA ILE A 398 23.61 -17.27 -32.17
C ILE A 398 22.26 -16.68 -31.78
N PHE A 399 22.10 -16.32 -30.51
CA PHE A 399 21.11 -15.36 -30.04
C PHE A 399 21.82 -14.23 -29.29
N VAL A 400 21.15 -13.10 -29.14
CA VAL A 400 21.64 -11.95 -28.38
C VAL A 400 20.74 -11.68 -27.19
N ASP A 401 21.30 -11.13 -26.12
CA ASP A 401 20.51 -10.58 -25.03
C ASP A 401 20.59 -9.05 -25.01
N THR A 402 19.54 -8.42 -24.49
CA THR A 402 19.40 -6.96 -24.52
C THR A 402 18.86 -6.42 -23.21
N SER A 403 19.28 -5.21 -22.85
CA SER A 403 18.80 -4.44 -21.71
C SER A 403 18.66 -2.96 -22.10
N SER A 404 18.22 -2.11 -21.16
CA SER A 404 18.18 -0.67 -21.41
C SER A 404 19.56 -0.06 -21.70
N ASN A 405 20.65 -0.71 -21.31
CA ASN A 405 22.01 -0.22 -21.54
C ASN A 405 22.39 -0.23 -23.02
N ASN A 406 21.68 -1.01 -23.84
CA ASN A 406 21.89 -1.02 -25.29
C ASN A 406 21.20 0.16 -25.99
N GLY A 407 20.40 0.97 -25.27
CA GLY A 407 19.56 2.01 -25.86
C GLY A 407 18.46 1.42 -26.76
N ASP A 408 17.79 2.26 -27.52
CA ASP A 408 16.75 1.80 -28.46
C ASP A 408 17.38 1.06 -29.66
N ILE A 409 16.87 -0.13 -29.95
CA ILE A 409 17.30 -0.96 -31.08
C ILE A 409 16.15 -1.07 -32.07
N SER A 410 16.34 -0.47 -33.24
CA SER A 410 15.34 -0.45 -34.30
C SER A 410 15.17 -1.81 -35.00
N VAL A 411 14.02 -2.01 -35.67
CA VAL A 411 13.78 -3.18 -36.53
C VAL A 411 14.89 -3.39 -37.57
N ASN A 412 15.46 -2.31 -38.13
CA ASN A 412 16.52 -2.43 -39.13
C ASN A 412 17.83 -2.93 -38.51
N GLN A 413 18.18 -2.48 -37.31
CA GLN A 413 19.34 -3.01 -36.59
C GLN A 413 19.16 -4.51 -36.28
N PHE A 414 17.96 -4.93 -35.85
CA PHE A 414 17.70 -6.36 -35.66
C PHE A 414 17.72 -7.17 -36.96
N LYS A 415 17.32 -6.59 -38.10
CA LYS A 415 17.51 -7.22 -39.42
C LYS A 415 18.98 -7.38 -39.78
N ASP A 416 19.81 -6.40 -39.44
CA ASP A 416 21.25 -6.50 -39.61
C ASP A 416 21.83 -7.62 -38.73
N TYR A 417 21.32 -7.80 -37.51
CA TYR A 417 21.70 -8.92 -36.63
C TYR A 417 21.30 -10.26 -37.24
N LEU A 418 20.06 -10.36 -37.76
CA LEU A 418 19.56 -11.56 -38.44
C LEU A 418 20.43 -11.93 -39.66
N ASN A 419 20.81 -10.93 -40.47
CA ASN A 419 21.69 -11.10 -41.63
C ASN A 419 23.10 -11.54 -41.24
N GLN A 420 23.55 -11.16 -40.05
CA GLN A 420 24.83 -11.54 -39.46
C GLN A 420 24.77 -12.88 -38.69
N GLY A 421 23.63 -13.57 -38.71
CA GLY A 421 23.50 -14.94 -38.21
C GLY A 421 22.78 -15.10 -36.88
N VAL A 422 22.35 -14.02 -36.23
CA VAL A 422 21.52 -14.06 -35.01
C VAL A 422 20.14 -14.63 -35.36
N LYS A 423 19.60 -15.51 -34.51
CA LYS A 423 18.31 -16.18 -34.73
C LYS A 423 17.25 -15.90 -33.68
N GLY A 424 17.66 -15.43 -32.50
CA GLY A 424 16.72 -15.05 -31.47
C GLY A 424 17.25 -14.01 -30.51
N ILE A 425 16.38 -13.64 -29.59
CA ILE A 425 16.61 -12.63 -28.57
C ILE A 425 16.15 -13.10 -27.19
N ILE A 426 16.86 -12.65 -26.18
CA ILE A 426 16.44 -12.63 -24.78
C ILE A 426 16.45 -11.17 -24.30
N CYS A 427 15.46 -10.72 -23.54
CA CYS A 427 15.39 -9.33 -23.10
C CYS A 427 15.33 -9.23 -21.57
N LYS A 428 16.06 -8.29 -20.97
CA LYS A 428 15.90 -7.94 -19.55
C LYS A 428 14.51 -7.37 -19.35
N LEU A 429 13.78 -7.90 -18.38
CA LEU A 429 12.47 -7.36 -18.02
C LEU A 429 12.50 -6.60 -16.70
N THR A 430 13.18 -7.14 -15.69
CA THR A 430 13.20 -6.57 -14.34
C THR A 430 14.56 -6.75 -13.66
N GLU A 431 14.76 -6.01 -12.58
CA GLU A 431 15.93 -6.11 -11.69
C GLU A 431 15.48 -5.73 -10.28
N GLY A 432 15.84 -6.55 -9.29
CA GLY A 432 15.40 -6.34 -7.92
C GLY A 432 13.87 -6.19 -7.83
N THR A 433 13.41 -5.44 -6.84
CA THR A 433 11.99 -5.08 -6.70
C THR A 433 11.65 -3.70 -7.30
N GLY A 434 12.68 -2.93 -7.69
CA GLY A 434 12.56 -1.50 -7.99
C GLY A 434 12.66 -1.13 -9.47
N TYR A 435 13.23 -1.99 -10.32
CA TYR A 435 13.49 -1.65 -11.72
C TYR A 435 12.70 -2.53 -12.69
N THR A 436 12.17 -1.90 -13.74
CA THR A 436 11.53 -2.54 -14.90
C THR A 436 12.12 -1.92 -16.15
N ASN A 437 12.54 -2.74 -17.12
CA ASN A 437 13.19 -2.25 -18.33
C ASN A 437 12.18 -1.51 -19.23
N PRO A 438 12.32 -0.18 -19.41
CA PRO A 438 11.37 0.59 -20.23
C PRO A 438 11.46 0.25 -21.73
N LEU A 439 12.56 -0.35 -22.17
CA LEU A 439 12.79 -0.72 -23.57
C LEU A 439 12.46 -2.19 -23.85
N PHE A 440 11.95 -2.95 -22.87
CA PHE A 440 11.60 -4.36 -23.07
C PHE A 440 10.60 -4.56 -24.21
N GLY A 441 9.53 -3.76 -24.23
CA GLY A 441 8.49 -3.86 -25.24
C GLY A 441 9.01 -3.58 -26.65
N SER A 442 9.78 -2.49 -26.82
CA SER A 442 10.35 -2.14 -28.12
C SER A 442 11.38 -3.16 -28.59
N HIS A 443 12.23 -3.68 -27.71
CA HIS A 443 13.21 -4.71 -28.06
C HIS A 443 12.53 -6.01 -28.50
N LYS A 444 11.55 -6.49 -27.73
CA LYS A 444 10.76 -7.68 -28.03
C LYS A 444 10.07 -7.55 -29.39
N GLU A 445 9.30 -6.48 -29.57
CA GLU A 445 8.51 -6.29 -30.80
C GLU A 445 9.38 -6.03 -32.03
N ASN A 446 10.42 -5.20 -31.91
CA ASN A 446 11.29 -4.89 -33.05
C ASN A 446 12.07 -6.11 -33.52
N ALA A 447 12.53 -6.96 -32.60
CA ALA A 447 13.20 -8.21 -32.94
C ALA A 447 12.26 -9.21 -33.62
N ILE A 448 11.04 -9.40 -33.10
CA ILE A 448 10.01 -10.24 -33.74
C ILE A 448 9.71 -9.72 -35.15
N ASN A 449 9.51 -8.41 -35.31
CA ASN A 449 9.26 -7.77 -36.60
C ASN A 449 10.44 -7.85 -37.56
N ALA A 450 11.66 -8.02 -37.05
CA ALA A 450 12.85 -8.26 -37.85
C ALA A 450 13.00 -9.72 -38.28
N GLY A 451 12.21 -10.65 -37.71
CA GLY A 451 12.27 -12.08 -38.00
C GLY A 451 13.13 -12.88 -37.02
N LEU A 452 13.49 -12.31 -35.86
CA LEU A 452 14.14 -13.03 -34.77
C LEU A 452 13.09 -13.66 -33.86
N LYS A 453 13.36 -14.84 -33.29
CA LYS A 453 12.48 -15.43 -32.27
C LYS A 453 12.69 -14.74 -30.93
N PHE A 454 11.59 -14.53 -30.23
CA PHE A 454 11.63 -14.22 -28.81
C PHE A 454 11.80 -15.52 -28.00
N ILE A 455 12.99 -15.73 -27.44
CA ILE A 455 13.34 -16.95 -26.70
C ILE A 455 12.82 -16.90 -25.26
N GLY A 456 12.89 -15.71 -24.66
CA GLY A 456 12.54 -15.52 -23.27
C GLY A 456 13.03 -14.20 -22.71
N THR A 457 13.02 -14.11 -21.39
CA THR A 457 13.36 -12.90 -20.67
C THR A 457 14.01 -13.21 -19.33
N TYR A 458 14.80 -12.27 -18.84
CA TYR A 458 15.54 -12.42 -17.60
C TYR A 458 15.25 -11.32 -16.58
N HIS A 459 15.51 -11.69 -15.33
CA HIS A 459 15.42 -10.86 -14.15
C HIS A 459 16.77 -10.86 -13.43
N LEU A 460 17.36 -9.68 -13.21
CA LEU A 460 18.59 -9.55 -12.43
C LEU A 460 18.28 -9.65 -10.93
N PHE A 461 18.77 -10.74 -10.31
CA PHE A 461 18.42 -11.15 -8.96
C PHE A 461 19.30 -10.49 -7.89
N HIS A 462 18.68 -9.92 -6.85
CA HIS A 462 19.36 -9.14 -5.80
C HIS A 462 19.35 -9.81 -4.41
N GLY A 463 18.66 -10.94 -4.23
CA GLY A 463 18.69 -11.72 -2.99
C GLY A 463 17.40 -11.71 -2.16
N ASP A 464 16.30 -11.17 -2.71
CA ASP A 464 14.96 -11.16 -2.11
C ASP A 464 13.99 -12.03 -2.95
N PRO A 465 14.07 -13.37 -2.82
CA PRO A 465 13.54 -14.31 -3.80
C PRO A 465 12.04 -14.21 -4.06
N VAL A 466 11.22 -14.05 -3.02
CA VAL A 466 9.76 -14.05 -3.18
C VAL A 466 9.27 -12.72 -3.74
N ASN A 467 9.79 -11.59 -3.26
CA ASN A 467 9.34 -10.27 -3.73
C ASN A 467 9.83 -9.99 -5.15
N GLU A 468 11.07 -10.37 -5.47
CA GLU A 468 11.64 -10.26 -6.80
C GLU A 468 10.90 -11.15 -7.81
N ALA A 469 10.58 -12.40 -7.44
CA ALA A 469 9.80 -13.28 -8.31
C ALA A 469 8.39 -12.74 -8.56
N ASN A 470 7.73 -12.17 -7.54
CA ASN A 470 6.43 -11.54 -7.72
C ASN A 470 6.51 -10.29 -8.61
N HIS A 471 7.57 -9.49 -8.49
CA HIS A 471 7.80 -8.35 -9.38
C HIS A 471 8.08 -8.78 -10.82
N PHE A 472 8.88 -9.83 -11.02
CA PHE A 472 9.12 -10.40 -12.34
C PHE A 472 7.84 -10.98 -12.94
N LEU A 473 7.10 -11.80 -12.19
CA LEU A 473 5.83 -12.40 -12.59
C LEU A 473 4.80 -11.36 -13.02
N LYS A 474 4.63 -10.32 -12.21
CA LYS A 474 3.75 -9.19 -12.52
C LYS A 474 4.10 -8.55 -13.86
N ASN A 475 5.39 -8.36 -14.15
CA ASN A 475 5.83 -7.76 -15.40
C ASN A 475 5.76 -8.74 -16.59
N LEU A 476 5.95 -10.04 -16.37
CA LEU A 476 5.72 -11.09 -17.38
C LEU A 476 4.26 -11.05 -17.86
N GLN A 477 3.33 -11.03 -16.91
CA GLN A 477 1.89 -10.96 -17.17
C GLN A 477 1.51 -9.62 -17.84
N ALA A 478 2.03 -8.49 -17.35
CA ALA A 478 1.74 -7.17 -17.92
C ALA A 478 2.21 -7.02 -19.38
N ASN A 479 3.27 -7.73 -19.77
CA ASN A 479 3.83 -7.68 -21.13
C ASN A 479 3.37 -8.85 -22.02
N ASN A 480 2.33 -9.59 -21.61
CA ASN A 480 1.81 -10.76 -22.32
C ASN A 480 2.94 -11.71 -22.74
N VAL A 481 3.83 -12.02 -21.80
CA VAL A 481 4.89 -13.00 -22.02
C VAL A 481 4.26 -14.39 -21.88
N ASP A 482 4.39 -15.20 -22.93
CA ASP A 482 3.79 -16.54 -22.97
C ASP A 482 4.46 -17.45 -21.92
N THR A 483 3.68 -18.29 -21.24
CA THR A 483 4.21 -19.20 -20.21
C THR A 483 5.18 -20.26 -20.74
N ASN A 484 5.23 -20.46 -22.06
CA ASN A 484 6.13 -21.40 -22.71
C ASN A 484 7.51 -20.82 -23.05
N VAL A 485 7.74 -19.51 -22.90
CA VAL A 485 9.09 -18.95 -23.10
C VAL A 485 9.98 -19.17 -21.88
N LEU A 486 11.29 -18.95 -22.03
CA LEU A 486 12.23 -19.01 -20.91
C LEU A 486 12.03 -17.85 -19.94
N VAL A 487 11.99 -18.17 -18.65
CA VAL A 487 12.11 -17.21 -17.54
C VAL A 487 13.43 -17.46 -16.81
N ILE A 488 14.27 -16.44 -16.80
CA ILE A 488 15.69 -16.60 -16.44
C ILE A 488 15.98 -15.78 -15.17
N ALA A 489 16.59 -16.41 -14.16
CA ALA A 489 17.23 -15.67 -13.08
C ALA A 489 18.68 -15.36 -13.50
N ASP A 490 19.00 -14.08 -13.59
CA ASP A 490 20.35 -13.58 -13.82
C ASP A 490 21.03 -13.36 -12.46
N ILE A 491 22.05 -14.18 -12.19
CA ILE A 491 22.68 -14.37 -10.88
C ILE A 491 24.12 -13.87 -10.98
N GLU A 492 24.28 -12.58 -10.70
CA GLU A 492 25.56 -11.91 -10.76
C GLU A 492 25.74 -10.93 -9.59
N ASN A 493 26.99 -10.73 -9.17
CA ASN A 493 27.31 -9.73 -8.16
C ASN A 493 27.51 -8.36 -8.85
N THR A 494 26.48 -7.52 -8.80
CA THR A 494 26.57 -6.11 -9.18
C THR A 494 26.72 -5.23 -7.95
N SER A 495 27.14 -3.98 -8.15
CA SER A 495 27.28 -2.97 -7.09
C SER A 495 26.02 -2.78 -6.23
N ASN A 496 24.84 -3.12 -6.77
CA ASN A 496 23.54 -2.94 -6.15
C ASN A 496 22.89 -4.27 -5.71
N SER A 497 23.55 -5.40 -5.94
CA SER A 497 23.06 -6.71 -5.52
C SER A 497 23.39 -6.96 -4.04
N THR A 498 22.45 -7.57 -3.31
CA THR A 498 22.64 -8.00 -1.91
C THR A 498 22.72 -9.52 -1.80
N LEU A 499 23.34 -10.16 -2.80
CA LEU A 499 23.47 -11.61 -2.83
C LEU A 499 24.30 -12.11 -1.65
N THR A 500 23.78 -13.13 -1.00
CA THR A 500 24.52 -13.84 0.05
C THR A 500 25.74 -14.57 -0.54
N THR A 501 26.83 -14.61 0.21
CA THR A 501 28.01 -15.42 -0.14
C THR A 501 27.89 -16.87 0.33
N ASN A 502 26.84 -17.20 1.08
CA ASN A 502 26.57 -18.56 1.52
C ASN A 502 25.90 -19.36 0.40
N LYS A 503 26.60 -20.40 -0.08
CA LYS A 503 26.14 -21.25 -1.18
C LYS A 503 24.77 -21.89 -0.95
N ALA A 504 24.55 -22.45 0.24
CA ALA A 504 23.29 -23.13 0.54
C ALA A 504 22.12 -22.15 0.61
N GLU A 505 22.37 -20.96 1.14
CA GLU A 505 21.35 -19.91 1.22
C GLU A 505 20.99 -19.37 -0.16
N LEU A 506 21.97 -19.04 -1.01
CA LEU A 506 21.69 -18.59 -2.37
C LEU A 506 20.91 -19.65 -3.17
N THR A 507 21.27 -20.93 -2.99
CA THR A 507 20.55 -22.07 -3.58
C THR A 507 19.09 -22.09 -3.16
N ASN A 508 18.82 -21.91 -1.86
CA ASN A 508 17.46 -21.90 -1.33
C ASN A 508 16.67 -20.67 -1.82
N GLN A 509 17.29 -19.51 -1.91
CA GLN A 509 16.67 -18.30 -2.45
C GLN A 509 16.25 -18.50 -3.91
N LEU A 510 17.14 -19.02 -4.77
CA LEU A 510 16.81 -19.29 -6.17
C LEU A 510 15.66 -20.30 -6.30
N LYS A 511 15.61 -21.30 -5.40
CA LYS A 511 14.50 -22.25 -5.37
C LYS A 511 13.17 -21.53 -5.07
N GLN A 512 13.15 -20.67 -4.05
CA GLN A 512 11.96 -19.88 -3.69
C GLN A 512 11.52 -18.95 -4.82
N PHE A 513 12.48 -18.33 -5.52
CA PHE A 513 12.21 -17.49 -6.68
C PHE A 513 11.48 -18.27 -7.79
N TYR A 514 11.99 -19.46 -8.15
CA TYR A 514 11.35 -20.29 -9.18
C TYR A 514 10.05 -20.94 -8.74
N ASP A 515 9.90 -21.30 -7.46
CA ASP A 515 8.66 -21.88 -6.94
C ASP A 515 7.46 -20.94 -7.24
N VAL A 516 7.63 -19.62 -7.12
CA VAL A 516 6.62 -18.60 -7.46
C VAL A 516 6.28 -18.63 -8.96
N LEU A 517 7.29 -18.64 -9.83
CA LEU A 517 7.09 -18.63 -11.29
C LEU A 517 6.44 -19.93 -11.79
N ILE A 518 6.89 -21.07 -11.27
CA ILE A 518 6.35 -22.40 -11.59
C ILE A 518 4.89 -22.50 -11.13
N ALA A 519 4.55 -22.01 -9.94
CA ALA A 519 3.18 -21.97 -9.46
C ALA A 519 2.26 -21.14 -10.37
N ALA A 520 2.80 -20.14 -11.05
CA ALA A 520 2.10 -19.31 -12.02
C ALA A 520 2.11 -19.87 -13.47
N GLY A 521 2.66 -21.07 -13.68
CA GLY A 521 2.68 -21.77 -14.97
C GLY A 521 3.95 -21.58 -15.81
N TYR A 522 4.91 -20.77 -15.37
CA TYR A 522 6.19 -20.59 -16.07
C TYR A 522 7.17 -21.70 -15.68
N THR A 523 7.12 -22.82 -16.39
CA THR A 523 7.91 -24.03 -16.05
C THR A 523 9.26 -24.11 -16.77
N ASN A 524 9.51 -23.25 -17.75
CA ASN A 524 10.78 -23.20 -18.49
C ASN A 524 11.75 -22.26 -17.77
N THR A 525 12.25 -22.69 -16.61
CA THR A 525 13.15 -21.93 -15.75
C THR A 525 14.62 -22.11 -16.15
N CYS A 526 15.43 -21.06 -16.06
CA CYS A 526 16.84 -21.13 -16.44
C CYS A 526 17.72 -20.25 -15.58
N ASP A 527 18.82 -20.81 -15.08
CA ASP A 527 19.83 -20.04 -14.36
C ASP A 527 20.79 -19.40 -15.36
N TYR A 528 21.08 -18.12 -15.19
CA TYR A 528 22.17 -17.43 -15.86
C TYR A 528 23.21 -16.96 -14.84
N ALA A 529 24.49 -17.29 -15.08
CA ALA A 529 25.61 -16.85 -14.25
C ALA A 529 26.96 -17.04 -14.95
N SER A 530 28.01 -16.43 -14.39
CA SER A 530 29.40 -16.75 -14.72
C SER A 530 29.72 -18.23 -14.46
N SER A 531 30.52 -18.85 -15.32
CA SER A 531 30.83 -20.29 -15.25
C SER A 531 31.36 -20.79 -13.90
N SER A 532 32.08 -19.96 -13.14
CA SER A 532 32.58 -20.33 -11.81
C SER A 532 31.45 -20.47 -10.77
N TRP A 533 30.39 -19.67 -10.89
CA TRP A 533 29.31 -19.58 -9.90
C TRP A 533 28.46 -20.85 -9.82
N PHE A 534 28.27 -21.53 -10.95
CA PHE A 534 27.58 -22.83 -11.03
C PHE A 534 28.26 -23.95 -10.20
N THR A 535 29.49 -23.74 -9.75
CA THR A 535 30.19 -24.67 -8.86
C THR A 535 30.36 -24.09 -7.45
N SER A 536 30.78 -22.82 -7.35
CA SER A 536 31.19 -22.20 -6.09
C SER A 536 30.08 -21.51 -5.31
N SER A 537 29.06 -20.97 -5.99
CA SER A 537 28.17 -19.95 -5.42
C SER A 537 26.74 -20.44 -5.19
N PHE A 538 26.24 -21.34 -6.02
CA PHE A 538 24.91 -21.95 -5.83
C PHE A 538 24.84 -23.32 -6.51
N ASP A 539 23.90 -24.15 -6.08
CA ASP A 539 23.49 -25.33 -6.84
C ASP A 539 22.28 -24.96 -7.71
N SER A 540 22.38 -25.24 -9.00
CA SER A 540 21.40 -24.82 -10.02
C SER A 540 19.97 -25.29 -9.68
N GLN A 541 19.03 -24.34 -9.74
CA GLN A 541 17.60 -24.57 -9.49
C GLN A 541 16.77 -24.43 -10.77
N GLY A 542 17.27 -23.69 -11.76
CA GLY A 542 16.68 -23.64 -13.10
C GLY A 542 16.77 -24.99 -13.80
N LYS A 543 15.76 -25.30 -14.62
CA LYS A 543 15.75 -26.50 -15.47
C LYS A 543 16.87 -26.48 -16.53
N TYR A 544 17.23 -25.29 -16.97
CA TYR A 544 18.26 -25.04 -17.98
C TYR A 544 19.38 -24.13 -17.45
N ARG A 545 20.54 -24.16 -18.12
CA ARG A 545 21.71 -23.35 -17.77
C ARG A 545 22.21 -22.51 -18.92
N TRP A 546 22.16 -21.19 -18.76
CA TRP A 546 22.80 -20.23 -19.64
C TRP A 546 24.08 -19.74 -18.97
N ILE A 547 25.23 -20.15 -19.49
CA ILE A 547 26.52 -19.96 -18.80
C ILE A 547 27.32 -18.85 -19.49
N ALA A 548 27.79 -17.86 -18.74
CA ALA A 548 28.73 -16.86 -19.23
C ALA A 548 30.19 -17.34 -19.08
N ASN A 549 30.93 -17.41 -20.18
CA ASN A 549 32.34 -17.78 -20.20
C ASN A 549 33.03 -17.29 -21.49
N TYR A 550 33.87 -16.26 -21.40
CA TYR A 550 34.56 -15.68 -22.57
C TYR A 550 35.82 -16.47 -22.94
N SER A 551 35.65 -17.75 -23.24
CA SER A 551 36.72 -18.65 -23.69
C SER A 551 36.45 -19.19 -25.09
N ASN A 552 37.37 -19.99 -25.63
CA ASN A 552 37.21 -20.58 -26.98
C ASN A 552 36.49 -21.93 -26.96
N ALA A 553 36.01 -22.40 -25.80
CA ALA A 553 35.42 -23.72 -25.65
C ALA A 553 34.09 -23.66 -24.91
N LYS A 554 33.10 -24.41 -25.42
CA LYS A 554 31.78 -24.54 -24.80
C LYS A 554 31.93 -25.05 -23.34
N PRO A 555 31.35 -24.35 -22.34
CA PRO A 555 31.30 -24.83 -20.97
C PRO A 555 30.54 -26.16 -20.85
N ALA A 556 31.01 -27.04 -19.97
CA ALA A 556 30.32 -28.29 -19.68
C ALA A 556 28.90 -28.01 -19.14
N ASN A 557 27.92 -28.81 -19.59
CA ASN A 557 26.51 -28.71 -19.18
C ASN A 557 25.80 -27.39 -19.52
N ALA A 558 26.35 -26.56 -20.40
CA ALA A 558 25.68 -25.37 -20.91
C ALA A 558 24.57 -25.75 -21.92
N ASP A 559 23.34 -25.35 -21.60
CA ASP A 559 22.19 -25.35 -22.51
C ASP A 559 22.22 -24.15 -23.47
N ALA A 560 22.76 -23.04 -22.97
CA ALA A 560 23.18 -21.88 -23.74
C ALA A 560 24.50 -21.32 -23.19
N TRP A 561 25.28 -20.65 -24.04
CA TRP A 561 26.61 -20.15 -23.68
C TRP A 561 26.84 -18.73 -24.18
N GLN A 562 26.96 -17.76 -23.27
CA GLN A 562 27.40 -16.40 -23.60
C GLN A 562 28.92 -16.38 -23.77
N PHE A 563 29.36 -16.10 -25.00
CA PHE A 563 30.78 -16.18 -25.40
C PHE A 563 31.42 -14.81 -25.59
N THR A 564 30.63 -13.73 -25.65
CA THR A 564 31.13 -12.35 -25.78
C THR A 564 30.10 -11.33 -25.28
N ASP A 565 30.60 -10.22 -24.75
CA ASP A 565 29.86 -8.99 -24.36
C ASP A 565 29.93 -7.88 -25.44
N ASN A 566 30.61 -8.15 -26.55
CA ASN A 566 30.90 -7.15 -27.56
C ASN A 566 30.86 -7.76 -28.97
N TRP A 567 29.76 -8.43 -29.28
CA TRP A 567 29.57 -9.10 -30.55
C TRP A 567 29.67 -8.10 -31.72
N ASN A 568 30.59 -8.39 -32.65
CA ASN A 568 30.91 -7.54 -33.80
C ASN A 568 31.19 -6.06 -33.48
N GLY A 569 31.66 -5.75 -32.27
CA GLY A 569 31.96 -4.37 -31.84
C GLY A 569 30.73 -3.54 -31.49
N LEU A 570 29.56 -4.17 -31.33
CA LEU A 570 28.28 -3.51 -31.11
C LEU A 570 27.90 -3.35 -29.63
N LYS A 571 28.75 -3.76 -28.70
CA LYS A 571 28.46 -3.80 -27.25
C LYS A 571 27.13 -4.49 -26.97
N ILE A 572 26.94 -5.63 -27.62
CA ILE A 572 25.80 -6.51 -27.43
C ILE A 572 26.33 -7.90 -27.08
N ASP A 573 25.70 -8.48 -26.08
CA ASP A 573 26.06 -9.78 -25.56
C ASP A 573 25.52 -10.85 -26.51
N ALA A 574 26.36 -11.80 -26.88
CA ALA A 574 26.00 -12.87 -27.79
C ALA A 574 26.30 -14.24 -27.23
N SER A 575 25.37 -15.15 -27.53
CA SER A 575 25.32 -16.49 -26.98
C SER A 575 25.07 -17.54 -28.03
N TYR A 576 25.64 -18.73 -27.85
CA TYR A 576 25.27 -19.92 -28.61
C TYR A 576 24.12 -20.66 -27.92
N SER A 577 23.10 -21.02 -28.69
CA SER A 577 21.97 -21.86 -28.27
C SER A 577 22.31 -23.34 -28.48
N TYR A 578 22.11 -24.23 -27.51
CA TYR A 578 22.35 -25.68 -27.69
C TYR A 578 21.14 -26.54 -27.36
N ASN A 579 20.45 -26.22 -26.28
CA ASN A 579 19.22 -26.91 -25.93
C ASN A 579 18.07 -26.40 -26.81
N GLU A 580 17.16 -27.31 -27.16
CA GLU A 580 16.03 -27.04 -28.04
C GLU A 580 15.11 -25.92 -27.49
N ILE A 581 15.07 -25.69 -26.17
CA ILE A 581 14.29 -24.57 -25.62
C ILE A 581 14.82 -23.19 -26.06
N PHE A 582 16.10 -23.09 -26.42
CA PHE A 582 16.72 -21.88 -26.96
C PHE A 582 16.68 -21.80 -28.49
N VAL A 583 16.13 -22.81 -29.18
CA VAL A 583 16.05 -22.96 -30.65
C VAL A 583 14.59 -22.87 -31.06
#